data_AF-A0A1X6MLQ5-F1
#
_entry.id   AF-A0A1X6MLQ5-F1
#
_cell.length_a   1.000
_cell.length_b   1.000
_cell.length_c   1.000
_cell.angle_alpha   90.00
_cell.angle_beta   90.00
_cell.angle_gamma   90.00
#
_symmetry.space_group_name_H-M   'P 1'
#
loop_
_entity.id
_entity.type
_entity.pdbx_description
1 polymer ?
#
loop_
_entity_poly.entity_id
_entity_poly.type
_entity_poly.pdbx_seq_one_letter_code
_entity_poly.pdbx_strand_id
1 'polypeptide(L)'
;LEIAVTLAHRYPSSPASRSVLAVLVNGPTSLASRVHFSPAFYIGTALAVAGGIVRYQCYRTMGRFFTFEIAMRNGHRLVTTGPYAYVRHPSYTGWLVAMVGPGICCASPGSWFRECRIYETAWGKFGAALYVFFCLLSLVPAVVRPPTEDRLLREQFCEEWDAWARRVPYRLIPYVY
;
A
#
# COMPACT_ATOMS: atom_id res chain seq x y z
N LEU A 1 -4.24 4.97 -15.04
CA LEU A 1 -5.29 5.16 -16.08
C LEU A 1 -5.34 6.61 -16.56
N GLU A 2 -5.10 7.54 -15.63
CA GLU A 2 -4.87 8.96 -15.79
C GLU A 2 -3.92 9.29 -16.95
N ILE A 3 -2.73 8.69 -17.02
CA ILE A 3 -1.77 8.92 -18.12
C ILE A 3 -2.37 8.52 -19.47
N ALA A 4 -3.03 7.36 -19.53
CA ALA A 4 -3.62 6.85 -20.77
C ALA A 4 -4.77 7.76 -21.26
N VAL A 5 -5.64 8.22 -20.36
CA VAL A 5 -6.74 9.14 -20.70
C VAL A 5 -6.21 10.51 -21.10
N THR A 6 -5.23 11.06 -20.40
CA THR A 6 -4.59 12.33 -20.75
C THR A 6 -3.88 12.25 -22.11
N LEU A 7 -3.16 11.17 -22.38
CA LEU A 7 -2.48 10.96 -23.65
C LEU A 7 -3.48 10.77 -24.80
N ALA A 8 -4.54 9.99 -24.56
CA ALA A 8 -5.60 9.78 -25.53
C ALA A 8 -6.35 11.07 -25.86
N HIS A 9 -6.57 11.93 -24.87
CA HIS A 9 -7.17 13.25 -25.06
C HIS A 9 -6.25 14.19 -25.87
N ARG A 10 -4.92 14.09 -25.70
CA ARG A 10 -3.95 14.90 -26.47
C ARG A 10 -3.79 14.47 -27.93
N TYR A 11 -4.03 13.20 -28.26
CA TYR A 11 -3.86 12.65 -29.62
C TYR A 11 -5.15 12.03 -30.18
N PRO A 12 -6.24 12.81 -30.34
CA PRO A 12 -7.56 12.28 -30.71
C PRO A 12 -7.61 11.66 -32.12
N SER A 13 -6.66 12.02 -32.98
CA SER A 13 -6.55 11.53 -34.37
C SER A 13 -6.28 10.03 -34.46
N SER A 14 -5.74 9.42 -33.41
CA SER A 14 -5.38 8.00 -33.43
C SER A 14 -6.60 7.10 -33.15
N PRO A 15 -6.80 5.98 -33.88
CA PRO A 15 -7.85 5.00 -33.56
C PRO A 15 -7.73 4.44 -32.13
N ALA A 16 -6.50 4.22 -31.66
CA ALA A 16 -6.25 3.74 -30.31
C ALA A 16 -6.75 4.72 -29.24
N SER A 17 -6.49 6.03 -29.40
CA SER A 17 -6.96 7.05 -28.47
C SER A 17 -8.49 7.11 -28.38
N ARG A 18 -9.20 6.89 -29.50
CA ARG A 18 -10.66 6.81 -29.50
C ARG A 18 -11.17 5.60 -28.71
N SER A 19 -10.57 4.43 -28.91
CA SER A 19 -10.91 3.23 -28.15
C SER A 19 -10.62 3.40 -26.66
N VAL A 20 -9.48 4.00 -26.31
CA VAL A 20 -9.11 4.28 -24.91
C VAL A 20 -10.14 5.20 -24.25
N LEU A 21 -10.52 6.30 -24.90
CA LEU A 21 -11.53 7.22 -24.35
C LEU A 21 -12.92 6.58 -24.27
N ALA A 22 -13.31 5.76 -25.25
CA ALA A 22 -14.60 5.08 -25.25
C ALA A 22 -14.73 4.05 -24.11
N VAL A 23 -13.63 3.37 -23.76
CA VAL A 23 -13.63 2.37 -22.67
C VAL A 23 -13.42 3.01 -21.30
N LEU A 24 -12.56 4.03 -21.21
CA LEU A 24 -12.15 4.60 -19.93
C LEU A 24 -12.95 5.83 -19.49
N VAL A 25 -13.81 6.40 -20.35
CA VAL A 25 -14.64 7.56 -19.97
C VAL A 25 -16.11 7.16 -19.91
N ASN A 26 -16.70 7.20 -18.72
CA ASN A 26 -18.14 7.00 -18.57
C ASN A 26 -18.90 8.32 -18.81
N GLY A 27 -19.12 8.67 -20.08
CA GLY A 27 -19.84 9.87 -20.50
C GLY A 27 -19.17 10.58 -21.69
N PRO A 28 -19.39 11.89 -21.85
CA PRO A 28 -18.75 12.67 -22.92
C PRO A 28 -17.22 12.62 -22.81
N THR A 29 -16.53 12.40 -23.93
CA THR A 29 -15.05 12.36 -23.98
C THR A 29 -14.39 13.67 -23.55
N SER A 30 -15.14 14.78 -23.53
CA SER A 30 -14.69 16.06 -22.96
C SER A 30 -14.38 15.98 -21.47
N LEU A 31 -14.93 15.00 -20.73
CA LEU A 31 -14.58 14.76 -19.33
C LEU A 31 -13.09 14.42 -19.14
N ALA A 32 -12.43 13.86 -20.16
CA ALA A 32 -11.00 13.59 -20.12
C ALA A 32 -10.14 14.85 -19.93
N SER A 33 -10.63 16.03 -20.36
CA SER A 33 -9.94 17.31 -20.15
C SER A 33 -9.83 17.72 -18.68
N ARG A 34 -10.67 17.16 -17.81
CA ARG A 34 -10.68 17.45 -16.36
C ARG A 34 -9.68 16.61 -15.59
N VAL A 35 -9.13 15.56 -16.21
CA VAL A 35 -8.17 14.66 -15.58
C VAL A 35 -6.82 15.38 -15.45
N HIS A 36 -6.36 15.56 -14.22
CA HIS A 36 -5.09 16.20 -13.92
C HIS A 36 -4.54 15.70 -12.57
N PHE A 37 -3.24 15.87 -12.38
CA PHE A 37 -2.58 15.46 -11.14
C PHE A 37 -2.68 16.57 -10.10
N SER A 38 -3.59 16.41 -9.13
CA SER A 38 -3.72 17.33 -8.01
C SER A 38 -2.62 17.10 -6.94
N PRO A 39 -2.37 18.06 -6.04
CA PRO A 39 -1.46 17.85 -4.91
C PRO A 39 -1.80 16.61 -4.08
N ALA A 40 -3.09 16.33 -3.87
CA ALA A 40 -3.55 15.13 -3.18
C ALA A 40 -3.14 13.84 -3.92
N PHE A 41 -3.18 13.84 -5.26
CA PHE A 41 -2.70 12.70 -6.06
C PHE A 41 -1.20 12.45 -5.85
N TYR A 42 -0.38 13.51 -5.80
CA TYR A 42 1.04 13.38 -5.51
C TYR A 42 1.30 12.87 -4.09
N ILE A 43 0.55 13.35 -3.10
CA ILE A 43 0.62 12.84 -1.72
C ILE A 43 0.27 11.35 -1.67
N GLY A 44 -0.85 10.95 -2.29
CA GLY A 44 -1.25 9.55 -2.36
C GLY A 44 -0.20 8.67 -3.02
N THR A 45 0.40 9.14 -4.11
CA THR A 45 1.47 8.44 -4.82
C THR A 45 2.72 8.33 -3.94
N ALA A 46 3.13 9.41 -3.28
CA ALA A 46 4.28 9.42 -2.38
C ALA A 46 4.09 8.45 -1.21
N LEU A 47 2.90 8.39 -0.62
CA LEU A 47 2.57 7.42 0.43
C LEU A 47 2.63 5.98 -0.09
N ALA A 48 2.03 5.71 -1.25
CA ALA A 48 2.07 4.38 -1.88
C ALA A 48 3.51 3.90 -2.10
N VAL A 49 4.35 4.78 -2.66
CA VAL A 49 5.77 4.51 -2.93
C VAL A 49 6.55 4.35 -1.62
N ALA A 50 6.37 5.23 -0.65
CA ALA A 50 7.07 5.16 0.63
C ALA A 50 6.73 3.87 1.39
N GLY A 51 5.45 3.50 1.48
CA GLY A 51 5.03 2.23 2.09
C GLY A 51 5.59 1.01 1.35
N GLY A 52 5.61 1.06 0.01
CA GLY A 52 6.24 0.05 -0.84
C GLY A 52 7.75 -0.09 -0.60
N ILE A 53 8.47 1.03 -0.50
CA ILE A 53 9.91 1.04 -0.19
C ILE A 53 10.16 0.44 1.19
N VAL A 54 9.38 0.80 2.21
CA VAL A 54 9.52 0.23 3.55
C VAL A 54 9.35 -1.29 3.51
N ARG A 55 8.29 -1.80 2.85
CA ARG A 55 8.10 -3.27 2.70
C ARG A 55 9.24 -3.91 1.93
N TYR A 56 9.69 -3.30 0.84
CA TYR A 56 10.80 -3.81 0.05
C TYR A 56 12.09 -3.90 0.89
N GLN A 57 12.38 -2.89 1.71
CA GLN A 57 13.51 -2.91 2.64
C GLN A 57 13.34 -4.00 3.71
N CYS A 58 12.14 -4.23 4.23
CA CYS A 58 11.87 -5.34 5.14
C CYS A 58 12.22 -6.68 4.49
N TYR A 59 11.75 -6.91 3.25
CA TYR A 59 12.03 -8.14 2.50
C TYR A 59 13.51 -8.32 2.19
N ARG A 60 14.20 -7.25 1.80
CA ARG A 60 15.64 -7.28 1.59
C ARG A 60 16.42 -7.58 2.87
N THR A 61 16.01 -6.99 3.99
CA THR A 61 16.70 -7.14 5.28
C THR A 61 16.51 -8.54 5.85
N MET A 62 15.30 -9.10 5.74
CA MET A 62 15.04 -10.50 6.13
C MET A 62 15.69 -11.49 5.15
N GLY A 63 15.81 -11.15 3.86
CA GLY A 63 16.49 -11.96 2.86
C GLY A 63 15.98 -13.41 2.84
N ARG A 64 16.89 -14.38 2.99
CA ARG A 64 16.57 -15.84 3.01
C ARG A 64 15.67 -16.29 4.18
N PHE A 65 15.43 -15.42 5.15
CA PHE A 65 14.66 -15.68 6.36
C PHE A 65 13.21 -15.17 6.29
N PHE A 66 12.80 -14.56 5.16
CA PHE A 66 11.42 -14.16 4.95
C PHE A 66 10.55 -15.35 4.54
N THR A 67 9.63 -15.76 5.41
CA THR A 67 8.61 -16.78 5.13
C THR A 67 7.23 -16.19 5.39
N PHE A 68 6.29 -16.36 4.44
CA PHE A 68 4.88 -15.92 4.59
C PHE A 68 4.11 -16.78 5.59
N GLU A 69 4.55 -18.02 5.77
CA GLU A 69 4.18 -18.88 6.89
C GLU A 69 5.24 -18.73 7.99
N ILE A 70 4.85 -18.92 9.24
CA ILE A 70 5.77 -19.05 10.39
C ILE A 70 6.48 -20.42 10.30
N ALA A 71 7.01 -20.75 9.13
CA ALA A 71 7.76 -21.97 8.86
C ALA A 71 9.22 -21.66 9.15
N MET A 72 9.58 -21.81 10.43
CA MET A 72 10.93 -21.62 10.93
C MET A 72 11.91 -22.52 10.16
N ARG A 73 12.83 -21.91 9.41
CA ARG A 73 13.93 -22.63 8.77
C ARG A 73 15.08 -22.81 9.77
N ASN A 74 15.71 -23.98 9.76
CA ASN A 74 16.92 -24.26 10.54
C ASN A 74 18.00 -23.18 10.29
N GLY A 75 18.50 -22.56 11.36
CA GLY A 75 19.51 -21.49 11.30
C GLY A 75 18.97 -20.06 11.19
N HIS A 76 17.69 -19.82 11.50
CA HIS A 76 17.10 -18.49 11.59
C HIS A 76 17.83 -17.64 12.65
N ARG A 77 18.16 -16.40 12.30
CA ARG A 77 18.77 -15.42 13.21
C ARG A 77 17.81 -14.26 13.41
N LEU A 78 17.80 -13.67 14.60
CA LEU A 78 17.00 -12.50 14.88
C LEU A 78 17.51 -11.32 14.05
N VAL A 79 16.65 -10.79 13.18
CA VAL A 79 16.97 -9.65 12.32
C VAL A 79 16.65 -8.36 13.06
N THR A 80 17.69 -7.59 13.39
CA THR A 80 17.56 -6.36 14.20
C THR A 80 18.04 -5.09 13.47
N THR A 81 18.42 -5.21 12.20
CA THR A 81 18.97 -4.13 11.38
C THR A 81 17.95 -3.56 10.41
N GLY A 82 18.30 -2.46 9.73
CA GLY A 82 17.41 -1.84 8.74
C GLY A 82 16.12 -1.32 9.39
N PRO A 83 14.95 -1.53 8.78
CA PRO A 83 13.67 -1.10 9.36
C PRO A 83 13.38 -1.70 10.75
N TYR A 84 13.92 -2.89 11.06
CA TYR A 84 13.75 -3.59 12.34
C TYR A 84 14.52 -2.96 13.51
N ALA A 85 15.40 -2.00 13.24
CA ALA A 85 16.09 -1.22 14.26
C ALA A 85 15.18 -0.14 14.88
N TYR A 86 14.06 0.21 14.23
CA TYR A 86 13.17 1.30 14.65
C TYR A 86 11.85 0.82 15.22
N VAL A 87 11.27 -0.23 14.63
CA VAL A 87 10.05 -0.90 15.09
C VAL A 87 10.16 -2.40 14.86
N ARG A 88 9.46 -3.21 15.65
CA ARG A 88 9.57 -4.67 15.56
C ARG A 88 8.89 -5.27 14.32
N HIS A 89 7.86 -4.60 13.82
CA HIS A 89 6.96 -5.08 12.75
C HIS A 89 6.79 -4.06 11.60
N PRO A 90 7.88 -3.55 11.00
CA PRO A 90 7.86 -2.44 10.04
C PRO A 90 7.12 -2.77 8.74
N SER A 91 7.06 -4.05 8.37
CA SER A 91 6.37 -4.53 7.15
C SER A 91 4.86 -4.24 7.19
N TYR A 92 4.24 -4.37 8.36
CA TYR A 92 2.81 -4.08 8.55
C TYR A 92 2.53 -2.58 8.39
N THR A 93 3.39 -1.72 8.95
CA THR A 93 3.29 -0.26 8.76
C THR A 93 3.47 0.12 7.30
N GLY A 94 4.48 -0.44 6.62
CA GLY A 94 4.68 -0.23 5.18
C GLY A 94 3.48 -0.68 4.35
N TRP A 95 2.84 -1.80 4.71
CA TRP A 95 1.62 -2.28 4.06
C TRP A 95 0.44 -1.33 4.24
N LEU A 96 0.17 -0.89 5.47
CA LEU A 96 -0.92 0.03 5.75
C LEU A 96 -0.74 1.35 5.00
N VAL A 97 0.46 1.93 5.04
CA VAL A 97 0.77 3.18 4.31
C VAL A 97 0.62 2.98 2.79
N ALA A 98 1.08 1.85 2.26
CA ALA A 98 0.96 1.52 0.84
C ALA A 98 -0.51 1.38 0.38
N MET A 99 -1.42 0.96 1.27
CA MET A 99 -2.86 0.86 1.00
C MET A 99 -3.59 2.21 1.12
N VAL A 100 -3.09 3.18 1.89
CA VAL A 100 -3.76 4.50 1.97
C VAL A 100 -3.55 5.29 0.67
N GLY A 101 -2.36 5.20 0.08
CA GLY A 101 -1.97 5.98 -1.10
C GLY A 101 -2.93 5.89 -2.29
N PRO A 102 -3.23 4.69 -2.83
CA PRO A 102 -4.12 4.54 -3.98
C PRO A 102 -5.55 5.03 -3.68
N GLY A 103 -6.03 4.88 -2.44
CA GLY A 103 -7.31 5.44 -2.01
C GLY A 103 -7.37 6.95 -2.14
N ILE A 104 -6.32 7.64 -1.71
CA ILE A 104 -6.17 9.10 -1.89
C ILE A 104 -6.10 9.46 -3.38
N CYS A 105 -5.32 8.74 -4.18
CA CYS A 105 -5.22 8.99 -5.62
C CYS A 105 -6.59 8.90 -6.31
N CYS A 106 -7.36 7.85 -6.02
CA CYS A 106 -8.70 7.65 -6.60
C CYS A 106 -9.72 8.68 -6.12
N ALA A 107 -9.66 9.12 -4.86
CA ALA A 107 -10.58 10.12 -4.31
C ALA A 107 -10.19 11.58 -4.64
N SER A 108 -8.97 11.80 -5.12
CA SER A 108 -8.44 13.13 -5.37
C SER A 108 -9.22 13.88 -6.49
N PRO A 109 -9.38 15.21 -6.38
CA PRO A 109 -9.85 16.01 -7.51
C PRO A 109 -8.94 15.82 -8.73
N GLY A 110 -9.50 15.74 -9.93
CA GLY A 110 -8.73 15.48 -11.13
C GLY A 110 -8.39 14.01 -11.38
N SER A 111 -8.72 13.10 -10.44
CA SER A 111 -8.51 11.66 -10.65
C SER A 111 -9.39 11.13 -11.78
N TRP A 112 -8.87 10.15 -12.52
CA TRP A 112 -9.66 9.46 -13.54
C TRP A 112 -10.94 8.86 -12.95
N PHE A 113 -10.83 8.24 -11.78
CA PHE A 113 -11.93 7.55 -11.12
C PHE A 113 -13.11 8.48 -10.80
N ARG A 114 -12.83 9.74 -10.47
CA ARG A 114 -13.83 10.76 -10.16
C ARG A 114 -14.28 11.53 -11.39
N GLU A 115 -13.35 12.09 -12.17
CA GLU A 115 -13.67 12.99 -13.30
C GLU A 115 -14.32 12.25 -14.48
N CYS A 116 -13.93 11.00 -14.71
CA CYS A 116 -14.54 10.16 -15.75
C CYS A 116 -15.80 9.43 -15.26
N ARG A 117 -16.37 9.83 -14.11
CA ARG A 117 -17.63 9.29 -13.53
C ARG A 117 -17.65 7.78 -13.34
N ILE A 118 -16.48 7.19 -13.11
CA ILE A 118 -16.37 5.75 -12.88
C ILE A 118 -17.00 5.41 -11.54
N TYR A 119 -16.77 6.23 -10.50
CA TYR A 119 -17.41 6.10 -9.20
C TYR A 119 -18.95 6.18 -9.24
N GLU A 120 -19.54 6.82 -10.26
CA GLU A 120 -21.01 6.90 -10.36
C GLU A 120 -21.64 5.57 -10.80
N THR A 121 -20.86 4.71 -11.48
CA THR A 121 -21.31 3.39 -11.93
C THR A 121 -21.44 2.41 -10.76
N ALA A 122 -22.35 1.43 -10.89
CA ALA A 122 -22.50 0.36 -9.89
C ALA A 122 -21.18 -0.39 -9.67
N TRP A 123 -20.44 -0.69 -10.74
CA TRP A 123 -19.15 -1.36 -10.69
C TRP A 123 -18.06 -0.52 -10.02
N GLY A 124 -18.02 0.78 -10.26
CA GLY A 124 -17.10 1.69 -9.59
C GLY A 124 -17.36 1.76 -8.09
N LYS A 125 -18.63 1.88 -7.67
CA LYS A 125 -19.00 1.85 -6.24
C LYS A 125 -18.67 0.52 -5.60
N PHE A 126 -18.98 -0.59 -6.27
CA PHE A 126 -18.65 -1.92 -5.80
C PHE A 126 -17.13 -2.10 -5.63
N GLY A 127 -16.34 -1.70 -6.63
CA GLY A 127 -14.88 -1.75 -6.55
C GLY A 127 -14.31 -0.88 -5.43
N ALA A 128 -14.82 0.34 -5.25
CA ALA A 128 -14.43 1.21 -4.15
C ALA A 128 -14.79 0.63 -2.78
N ALA A 129 -15.99 0.06 -2.63
CA ALA A 129 -16.42 -0.59 -1.40
C ALA A 129 -15.56 -1.82 -1.08
N LEU A 130 -15.28 -2.64 -2.10
CA LEU A 130 -14.41 -3.81 -1.97
C LEU A 130 -12.98 -3.41 -1.57
N TYR A 131 -12.45 -2.34 -2.17
CA TYR A 131 -11.15 -1.79 -1.80
C TYR A 131 -11.11 -1.32 -0.34
N VAL A 132 -12.09 -0.53 0.09
CA VAL A 132 -12.20 -0.08 1.49
C VAL A 132 -12.35 -1.27 2.43
N PHE A 133 -13.17 -2.26 2.07
CA PHE A 133 -13.34 -3.49 2.82
C PHE A 133 -12.02 -4.23 3.02
N PHE A 134 -11.22 -4.43 1.96
CA PHE A 134 -9.91 -5.04 2.08
C PHE A 134 -8.91 -4.21 2.90
N CYS A 135 -8.95 -2.88 2.78
CA CYS A 135 -8.15 -1.99 3.62
C CYS A 135 -8.50 -2.19 5.10
N LEU A 136 -9.78 -2.21 5.45
CA LEU A 136 -10.27 -2.42 6.82
C LEU A 136 -9.92 -3.83 7.33
N LEU A 137 -10.16 -4.86 6.52
CA LEU A 137 -9.78 -6.23 6.88
C LEU A 137 -8.28 -6.34 7.14
N SER A 138 -7.44 -5.59 6.42
CA SER A 138 -5.99 -5.62 6.61
C SER A 138 -5.50 -4.96 7.90
N LEU A 139 -6.33 -4.15 8.57
CA LEU A 139 -6.02 -3.62 9.90
C LEU A 139 -6.00 -4.71 10.97
N VAL A 140 -6.89 -5.72 10.85
CA VAL A 140 -6.99 -6.82 11.81
C VAL A 140 -5.67 -7.60 11.93
N PRO A 141 -5.09 -8.17 10.87
CA PRO A 141 -3.82 -8.87 10.98
C PRO A 141 -2.68 -7.94 11.37
N ALA A 142 -2.72 -6.66 10.96
CA ALA A 142 -1.70 -5.68 11.34
C ALA A 142 -1.64 -5.44 12.86
N VAL A 143 -2.74 -5.61 13.60
CA VAL A 143 -2.78 -5.41 15.06
C VAL A 143 -2.72 -6.74 15.82
N VAL A 144 -3.38 -7.78 15.31
CA VAL A 144 -3.55 -9.07 16.00
C VAL A 144 -2.34 -10.00 15.82
N ARG A 145 -1.65 -9.97 14.67
CA ARG A 145 -0.53 -10.88 14.41
C ARG A 145 0.77 -10.50 15.13
N PRO A 146 1.17 -9.21 15.23
CA PRO A 146 2.44 -8.84 15.86
C PRO A 146 2.66 -9.40 17.27
N PRO A 147 1.67 -9.43 18.20
CA PRO A 147 1.85 -10.05 19.50
C PRO A 147 2.12 -11.56 19.45
N THR A 148 1.47 -12.27 18.51
CA THR A 148 1.70 -13.70 18.31
C THR A 148 3.09 -13.95 17.73
N GLU A 149 3.52 -13.16 16.75
CA GLU A 149 4.87 -13.22 16.19
C GLU A 149 5.94 -12.89 17.24
N ASP A 150 5.72 -11.85 18.05
CA ASP A 150 6.57 -11.50 19.19
C ASP A 150 6.76 -12.67 20.15
N ARG A 151 5.66 -13.37 20.49
CA ARG A 151 5.71 -14.53 21.40
C ARG A 151 6.57 -15.65 20.83
N LEU A 152 6.38 -15.97 19.55
CA LEU A 152 7.14 -17.03 18.87
C LEU A 152 8.63 -16.67 18.74
N LEU A 153 8.93 -15.41 18.44
CA LEU A 153 10.32 -14.92 18.41
C LEU A 153 10.95 -14.96 19.80
N ARG A 154 10.20 -14.61 20.86
CA ARG A 154 10.68 -14.69 22.24
C ARG A 154 10.94 -16.12 22.69
N GLU A 155 10.05 -17.06 22.38
CA GLU A 155 10.22 -18.49 22.68
C GLU A 155 11.47 -19.08 22.02
N GLN A 156 11.83 -18.60 20.83
CA GLN A 156 12.98 -19.10 20.08
C GLN A 156 14.32 -18.45 20.45
N PHE A 157 14.34 -17.12 20.62
CA PHE A 157 15.57 -16.33 20.80
C PHE A 157 15.79 -15.86 22.24
N CYS A 158 14.82 -16.08 23.14
CA CYS A 158 14.90 -15.84 24.58
C CYS A 158 15.56 -14.49 24.93
N GLU A 159 16.75 -14.51 25.53
CA GLU A 159 17.48 -13.32 25.99
C GLU A 159 17.86 -12.36 24.84
N GLU A 160 18.17 -12.87 23.66
CA GLU A 160 18.51 -12.05 22.49
C GLU A 160 17.30 -11.20 22.07
N TRP A 161 16.11 -11.79 22.09
CA TRP A 161 14.86 -11.08 21.81
C TRP A 161 14.53 -10.07 22.91
N ASP A 162 14.65 -10.43 24.19
CA ASP A 162 14.39 -9.53 25.31
C ASP A 162 15.36 -8.33 25.32
N ALA A 163 16.62 -8.52 24.92
CA ALA A 163 17.60 -7.45 24.77
C ALA A 163 17.25 -6.51 23.59
N TRP A 164 16.83 -7.05 22.46
CA TRP A 164 16.41 -6.26 21.30
C TRP A 164 15.09 -5.52 21.53
N ALA A 165 14.08 -6.18 22.07
CA ALA A 165 12.76 -5.60 22.35
C ALA A 165 12.82 -4.44 23.36
N ARG A 166 13.80 -4.46 24.28
CA ARG A 166 14.08 -3.31 25.16
C ARG A 166 14.59 -2.08 24.41
N ARG A 167 15.38 -2.27 23.34
CA ARG A 167 15.89 -1.17 22.49
C ARG A 167 14.85 -0.70 21.49
N VAL A 168 13.98 -1.61 21.03
CA VAL A 168 12.93 -1.36 20.03
C VAL A 168 11.56 -1.66 20.65
N PRO A 169 11.04 -0.78 21.52
CA PRO A 169 9.84 -1.07 22.30
C PRO A 169 8.57 -1.09 21.43
N TYR A 170 8.54 -0.32 20.33
CA TYR A 170 7.37 -0.17 19.47
C TYR A 170 7.22 -1.32 18.49
N ARG A 171 5.97 -1.77 18.29
CA ARG A 171 5.61 -2.83 17.36
C ARG A 171 5.49 -2.29 15.95
N LEU A 172 4.63 -1.31 15.72
CA LEU A 172 4.23 -0.85 14.38
C LEU A 172 4.65 0.60 14.12
N ILE A 173 4.29 1.51 15.03
CA ILE A 173 4.44 2.94 14.82
C ILE A 173 5.34 3.47 15.94
N PRO A 174 6.50 4.08 15.60
CA PRO A 174 7.36 4.68 16.59
C PRO A 174 6.57 5.63 17.48
N TYR A 175 6.78 5.56 18.80
CA TYR A 175 6.16 6.43 19.79
C TYR A 175 4.64 6.28 19.99
N VAL A 176 3.99 5.32 19.33
CA VAL A 176 2.54 5.09 19.45
C VAL A 176 2.23 3.68 19.89
N TYR A 177 2.72 2.68 19.16
CA TYR A 177 2.39 1.27 19.37
C TYR A 177 3.48 0.35 18.85
#